data_AF-A0A329MQP1-F1
#
_entry.id   AF-A0A329MQP1-F1
#
_cell.length_a   1.000
_cell.length_b   1.000
_cell.length_c   1.000
_cell.angle_alpha   90.00
_cell.angle_beta   90.00
_cell.angle_gamma   90.00
#
_symmetry.space_group_name_H-M   'P 1'
#
loop_
_entity.id
_entity.type
_entity.pdbx_description
1 polymer ?
#
loop_
_entity_poly.entity_id
_entity_poly.type
_entity_poly.pdbx_seq_one_letter_code
_entity_poly.pdbx_strand_id
1 'polypeptide(L)'
;MKRLLPAAVLLVIIGSAFLIQDFRRSYPDIPEAIDRYKKTDGFQMKTLIGGHTFGEEAVYFYVNRKDEIVGVELGKGVFGWMVRGLSTGSGMSLKEVGERHSFTGGINTNNRIIFGLATLDESDRIIINGEDAALIPLGAHLEEEEAKGKYAWAIVFDKRQQSYKKEIIDKDNRKIVESP
;
A
#
# COMPACT_ATOMS: atom_id res chain seq x y z
N MET A 1 6.24 -48.44 5.40
CA MET A 1 7.30 -47.79 4.59
C MET A 1 6.90 -47.46 3.14
N LYS A 2 6.25 -48.33 2.35
CA LYS A 2 5.97 -48.07 0.91
C LYS A 2 4.99 -46.92 0.59
N ARG A 3 4.13 -46.49 1.53
CA ARG A 3 3.17 -45.37 1.34
C ARG A 3 3.76 -43.97 1.60
N LEU A 4 4.94 -43.88 2.23
CA LEU A 4 5.60 -42.61 2.54
C LEU A 4 6.40 -42.05 1.37
N LEU A 5 6.96 -42.94 0.53
CA LEU A 5 7.73 -42.56 -0.66
C LEU A 5 6.91 -41.72 -1.67
N PRO A 6 5.67 -42.11 -2.06
CA PRO A 6 4.87 -41.28 -2.96
C PRO A 6 4.44 -39.96 -2.32
N ALA A 7 4.20 -39.93 -1.01
CA ALA A 7 3.86 -38.70 -0.28
C ALA A 7 5.04 -37.72 -0.24
N ALA A 8 6.26 -38.21 0.01
CA ALA A 8 7.47 -37.39 0.01
C ALA A 8 7.77 -36.81 -1.38
N VAL A 9 7.63 -37.62 -2.44
CA VAL A 9 7.81 -37.15 -3.83
C VAL A 9 6.77 -36.08 -4.19
N LEU A 10 5.52 -36.27 -3.78
CA LEU A 10 4.45 -35.28 -4.01
C LEU A 10 4.75 -33.95 -3.30
N LEU A 11 5.23 -33.99 -2.06
CA LEU A 11 5.64 -32.79 -1.32
C LEU A 11 6.79 -32.05 -2.00
N VAL A 12 7.78 -32.78 -2.54
CA VAL A 12 8.90 -32.19 -3.27
C VAL A 12 8.41 -31.50 -4.55
N ILE A 13 7.48 -32.10 -5.29
CA ILE A 13 6.91 -31.50 -6.50
C ILE A 13 6.12 -30.24 -6.16
N ILE A 14 5.28 -30.28 -5.13
CA ILE A 14 4.49 -29.12 -4.69
C ILE A 14 5.42 -27.98 -4.22
N GLY A 15 6.43 -28.30 -3.40
CA GLY A 15 7.41 -27.33 -2.93
C GLY A 15 8.20 -26.71 -4.08
N SER A 16 8.63 -27.50 -5.05
CA SER A 16 9.35 -27.02 -6.23
C SER A 16 8.48 -26.11 -7.10
N ALA A 17 7.21 -26.48 -7.31
CA ALA A 17 6.25 -25.66 -8.06
C ALA A 17 6.02 -24.30 -7.38
N PHE A 18 5.92 -24.28 -6.05
CA PHE A 18 5.79 -23.05 -5.27
C PHE A 18 7.03 -22.15 -5.44
N LEU A 19 8.23 -22.71 -5.29
CA LEU A 19 9.48 -21.96 -5.47
C LEU A 19 9.64 -21.41 -6.90
N ILE A 20 9.25 -22.17 -7.92
CA ILE A 20 9.27 -21.70 -9.32
C ILE A 20 8.29 -20.53 -9.51
N GLN A 21 7.10 -20.61 -8.92
CA GLN A 21 6.12 -19.53 -9.00
C GLN A 21 6.62 -18.26 -8.29
N ASP A 22 7.21 -18.41 -7.11
CA ASP A 22 7.82 -17.31 -6.34
C ASP A 22 8.95 -16.65 -7.14
N PHE A 23 9.88 -17.44 -7.66
CA PHE A 23 11.00 -16.96 -8.47
C PHE A 23 10.54 -16.18 -9.71
N ARG A 24 9.48 -16.63 -10.39
CA ARG A 24 8.96 -15.97 -11.60
C ARG A 24 8.26 -14.63 -11.33
N ARG A 25 7.80 -14.39 -10.10
CA ARG A 25 6.99 -13.21 -9.74
C ARG A 25 7.70 -12.27 -8.78
N SER A 26 8.84 -12.69 -8.23
CA SER A 26 9.63 -11.92 -7.30
C SER A 26 10.72 -11.16 -8.03
N TYR A 27 11.01 -9.96 -7.53
CA TYR A 27 12.06 -9.09 -8.03
C TYR A 27 12.94 -8.64 -6.87
N PRO A 28 14.24 -8.38 -7.10
CA PRO A 28 15.17 -8.01 -6.03
C PRO A 28 14.76 -6.77 -5.24
N ASP A 29 14.12 -5.80 -5.91
CA ASP A 29 13.68 -4.55 -5.32
C ASP A 29 12.20 -4.24 -5.58
N ILE A 30 11.66 -3.34 -4.76
CA ILE A 30 10.26 -2.92 -4.79
C ILE A 30 9.91 -2.15 -6.08
N PRO A 31 10.70 -1.15 -6.53
CA PRO A 31 10.41 -0.44 -7.78
C PRO A 31 10.26 -1.39 -8.98
N GLU A 32 11.16 -2.36 -9.14
CA GLU A 32 11.09 -3.35 -10.22
C GLU A 32 9.85 -4.23 -10.09
N ALA A 33 9.53 -4.69 -8.87
CA ALA A 33 8.32 -5.46 -8.63
C ALA A 33 7.04 -4.72 -9.05
N ILE A 34 6.97 -3.41 -8.79
CA ILE A 34 5.84 -2.55 -9.18
C ILE A 34 5.77 -2.39 -10.70
N ASP A 35 6.87 -1.99 -11.34
CA ASP A 35 6.93 -1.75 -12.79
C ASP A 35 6.55 -2.99 -13.62
N ARG A 36 6.94 -4.18 -13.13
CA ARG A 36 6.72 -5.44 -13.84
C ARG A 36 5.35 -6.09 -13.58
N TYR A 37 4.60 -5.65 -12.57
CA TYR A 37 3.35 -6.31 -12.16
C TYR A 37 2.23 -6.23 -13.21
N LYS A 38 1.91 -5.04 -13.72
CA LYS A 38 0.85 -4.84 -14.71
C LYS A 38 1.24 -3.83 -15.77
N LYS A 39 1.51 -4.33 -16.98
CA LYS A 39 1.83 -3.54 -18.17
C LYS A 39 0.58 -3.00 -18.89
N THR A 40 -0.42 -2.55 -18.14
CA THR A 40 -1.56 -1.82 -18.72
C THR A 40 -1.39 -0.35 -18.35
N ASP A 41 -1.61 0.57 -19.29
CA ASP A 41 -1.23 1.98 -19.15
C ASP A 41 -1.78 2.66 -17.87
N GLY A 42 -2.95 2.26 -17.39
CA GLY A 42 -3.52 2.76 -16.13
C GLY A 42 -2.83 2.30 -14.84
N PHE A 43 -1.86 1.39 -14.91
CA PHE A 43 -1.15 0.87 -13.74
C PHE A 43 0.38 1.00 -13.86
N GLN A 44 0.88 1.44 -15.01
CA GLN A 44 2.31 1.66 -15.20
C GLN A 44 2.78 2.83 -14.35
N MET A 45 3.85 2.59 -13.60
CA MET A 45 4.47 3.59 -12.75
C MET A 45 5.15 4.67 -13.60
N LYS A 46 4.85 5.93 -13.29
CA LYS A 46 5.57 7.11 -13.78
C LYS A 46 6.64 7.52 -12.77
N THR A 47 6.25 7.65 -11.49
CA THR A 47 7.14 8.08 -10.40
C THR A 47 6.82 7.30 -9.13
N LEU A 48 7.84 6.77 -8.46
CA LEU A 48 7.68 6.21 -7.12
C LEU A 48 7.63 7.34 -6.08
N ILE A 49 6.62 7.33 -5.21
CA ILE A 49 6.52 8.29 -4.11
C ILE A 49 7.27 7.70 -2.91
N GLY A 50 6.79 6.58 -2.38
CA GLY A 50 7.37 5.98 -1.19
C GLY A 50 6.42 4.97 -0.58
N GLY A 51 6.71 4.49 0.61
CA GLY A 51 5.88 3.48 1.24
C GLY A 51 6.32 3.15 2.64
N HIS A 52 5.69 2.13 3.19
CA HIS A 52 6.01 1.60 4.51
C HIS A 52 6.04 0.07 4.47
N THR A 53 7.01 -0.51 5.18
CA THR A 53 7.17 -1.95 5.30
C THR A 53 6.66 -2.41 6.66
N PHE A 54 5.79 -3.41 6.64
CA PHE A 54 5.20 -4.08 7.78
C PHE A 54 5.69 -5.54 7.82
N GLY A 55 6.94 -5.73 8.25
CA GLY A 55 7.57 -7.06 8.27
C GLY A 55 7.79 -7.64 6.87
N GLU A 56 7.06 -8.69 6.51
CA GLU A 56 7.10 -9.33 5.19
C GLU A 56 6.09 -8.72 4.21
N GLU A 57 5.28 -7.77 4.64
CA GLU A 57 4.35 -7.04 3.79
C GLU A 57 4.83 -5.59 3.62
N ALA A 58 4.44 -4.93 2.55
CA ALA A 58 4.69 -3.50 2.37
C ALA A 58 3.57 -2.85 1.58
N VAL A 59 3.33 -1.57 1.87
CA VAL A 59 2.44 -0.71 1.09
C VAL A 59 3.25 0.42 0.52
N TYR A 60 3.29 0.51 -0.81
CA TYR A 60 3.96 1.59 -1.51
C TYR A 60 2.97 2.37 -2.36
N PHE A 61 3.29 3.63 -2.59
CA PHE A 61 2.55 4.58 -3.38
C PHE A 61 3.40 5.07 -4.54
N TYR A 62 2.76 5.22 -5.69
CA TYR A 62 3.39 5.74 -6.89
C TYR A 62 2.37 6.53 -7.71
N VAL A 63 2.86 7.41 -8.58
CA VAL A 63 2.04 8.08 -9.59
C VAL A 63 2.03 7.23 -10.84
N ASN A 64 0.85 6.90 -11.36
CA ASN A 64 0.71 6.19 -12.63
C ASN A 64 0.82 7.15 -13.83
N ARG A 65 0.75 6.62 -15.06
CA ARG A 65 0.81 7.45 -16.29
C ARG A 65 -0.42 8.34 -16.53
N LYS A 66 -1.45 8.24 -15.70
CA LYS A 66 -2.65 9.11 -15.72
C LYS A 66 -2.61 10.18 -14.63
N ASP A 67 -1.46 10.34 -13.97
CA ASP A 67 -1.27 11.26 -12.84
C ASP A 67 -2.18 10.95 -11.64
N GLU A 68 -2.52 9.68 -11.47
CA GLU A 68 -3.27 9.16 -10.32
C GLU A 68 -2.30 8.48 -9.33
N ILE A 69 -2.56 8.65 -8.04
CA ILE A 69 -1.82 8.01 -6.96
C ILE A 69 -2.34 6.60 -6.76
N VAL A 70 -1.46 5.63 -6.97
CA VAL A 70 -1.76 4.21 -6.82
C VAL A 70 -1.04 3.65 -5.61
N GLY A 71 -1.80 3.02 -4.72
CA GLY A 71 -1.30 2.25 -3.59
C GLY A 71 -1.22 0.77 -3.97
N VAL A 72 -0.09 0.13 -3.70
CA VAL A 72 0.18 -1.26 -4.05
C VAL A 72 0.64 -2.05 -2.82
N GLU A 73 0.06 -3.23 -2.65
CA GLU A 73 0.41 -4.19 -1.62
C GLU A 73 1.49 -5.13 -2.17
N LEU A 74 2.63 -5.19 -1.47
CA LEU A 74 3.74 -6.07 -1.77
C LEU A 74 3.91 -7.10 -0.65
N GLY A 75 4.36 -8.28 -1.03
CA GLY A 75 4.79 -9.32 -0.10
C GLY A 75 6.20 -9.78 -0.42
N LYS A 76 6.97 -10.09 0.61
CA LYS A 76 8.29 -10.68 0.50
C LYS A 76 8.16 -12.19 0.27
N GLY A 77 8.69 -12.65 -0.84
CA GLY A 77 8.91 -14.06 -1.16
C GLY A 77 10.31 -14.51 -0.76
N VAL A 78 10.65 -15.74 -1.15
CA VAL A 78 12.00 -16.29 -0.94
C VAL A 78 13.02 -15.57 -1.82
N PHE A 79 12.61 -15.20 -3.04
CA PHE A 79 13.51 -14.63 -4.05
C PHE A 79 13.44 -13.09 -4.17
N GLY A 80 12.58 -12.41 -3.39
CA GLY A 80 12.47 -10.95 -3.43
C GLY A 80 11.07 -10.44 -3.14
N TRP A 81 10.72 -9.28 -3.67
CA TRP A 81 9.42 -8.65 -3.52
C TRP A 81 8.49 -8.98 -4.69
N MET A 82 7.22 -9.20 -4.39
CA MET A 82 6.18 -9.38 -5.41
C MET A 82 4.94 -8.57 -5.06
N VAL A 83 4.26 -8.04 -6.07
CA VAL A 83 2.98 -7.39 -5.87
C VAL A 83 1.90 -8.43 -5.61
N ARG A 84 1.18 -8.27 -4.50
CA ARG A 84 0.05 -9.11 -4.09
C ARG A 84 -1.27 -8.57 -4.64
N GLY A 85 -1.41 -7.25 -4.70
CA GLY A 85 -2.61 -6.60 -5.19
C GLY A 85 -2.46 -5.09 -5.26
N LEU A 86 -3.44 -4.44 -5.90
CA LEU A 86 -3.58 -2.99 -5.91
C LEU A 86 -4.54 -2.60 -4.79
N SER A 87 -4.10 -1.72 -3.91
CA SER A 87 -4.92 -1.21 -2.81
C SER A 87 -5.93 -0.18 -3.31
N THR A 88 -5.53 0.74 -4.20
CA THR A 88 -6.36 1.86 -4.69
C THR A 88 -7.22 1.56 -5.93
N GLY A 89 -7.30 0.29 -6.38
CA GLY A 89 -7.97 -0.01 -7.65
C GLY A 89 -7.32 0.74 -8.81
N SER A 90 -8.05 1.63 -9.48
CA SER A 90 -7.57 2.46 -10.61
C SER A 90 -6.63 3.61 -10.22
N GLY A 91 -6.54 3.98 -8.93
CA GLY A 91 -5.78 5.15 -8.46
C GLY A 91 -6.69 6.26 -7.94
N MET A 92 -6.09 7.21 -7.19
CA MET A 92 -6.75 8.36 -6.57
C MET A 92 -6.20 9.66 -7.16
N SER A 93 -7.04 10.65 -7.43
CA SER A 93 -6.59 11.96 -7.86
C SER A 93 -6.21 12.85 -6.67
N LEU A 94 -5.13 13.64 -6.80
CA LEU A 94 -4.78 14.69 -5.84
C LEU A 94 -5.90 15.72 -5.60
N LYS A 95 -6.84 15.83 -6.54
CA LYS A 95 -8.00 16.73 -6.47
C LYS A 95 -9.13 16.19 -5.59
N GLU A 96 -9.07 14.93 -5.16
CA GLU A 96 -10.07 14.31 -4.28
C GLU A 96 -10.02 14.83 -2.85
N VAL A 97 -8.86 15.34 -2.41
CA VAL A 97 -8.70 16.04 -1.13
C VAL A 97 -8.74 17.54 -1.37
N GLY A 98 -9.63 18.20 -0.62
CA GLY A 98 -9.81 19.64 -0.65
C GLY A 98 -8.79 20.37 0.22
N GLU A 99 -9.26 21.41 0.93
CA GLU A 99 -8.42 22.25 1.78
C GLU A 99 -7.95 21.54 3.06
N ARG A 100 -7.31 22.29 3.95
CA ARG A 100 -6.64 21.83 5.16
C ARG A 100 -7.51 20.89 6.03
N HIS A 101 -6.89 19.83 6.55
CA HIS A 101 -7.51 18.75 7.33
C HIS A 101 -8.61 17.97 6.59
N SER A 102 -8.57 17.95 5.26
CA SER A 102 -9.38 17.03 4.46
C SER A 102 -8.63 15.72 4.23
N PHE A 103 -9.37 14.61 4.15
CA PHE A 103 -8.79 13.32 3.82
C PHE A 103 -9.86 12.43 3.19
N THR A 104 -9.41 11.60 2.25
CA THR A 104 -10.21 10.54 1.63
C THR A 104 -9.63 9.19 2.04
N GLY A 105 -10.36 8.12 1.77
CA GLY A 105 -9.80 6.78 1.89
C GLY A 105 -10.80 5.66 1.70
N GLY A 106 -10.27 4.49 1.37
CA GLY A 106 -11.04 3.28 1.10
C GLY A 106 -10.43 2.06 1.76
N ILE A 107 -11.18 0.95 1.70
CA ILE A 107 -10.71 -0.36 2.12
C ILE A 107 -10.27 -1.13 0.86
N ASN A 108 -9.05 -1.69 0.87
CA ASN A 108 -8.57 -2.61 -0.16
C ASN A 108 -9.44 -3.89 -0.19
N THR A 109 -9.55 -4.53 -1.35
CA THR A 109 -10.12 -5.88 -1.61
C THR A 109 -9.98 -6.96 -0.53
N ASN A 110 -8.90 -6.97 0.25
CA ASN A 110 -8.66 -7.95 1.32
C ASN A 110 -9.10 -7.46 2.72
N ASN A 111 -9.62 -6.25 2.84
CA ASN A 111 -10.04 -5.59 4.07
C ASN A 111 -8.97 -5.43 5.16
N ARG A 112 -7.70 -5.67 4.85
CA ARG A 112 -6.59 -5.52 5.81
C ARG A 112 -5.86 -4.18 5.70
N ILE A 113 -6.01 -3.50 4.56
CA ILE A 113 -5.31 -2.25 4.29
C ILE A 113 -6.34 -1.15 4.12
N ILE A 114 -6.15 -0.08 4.88
CA ILE A 114 -6.93 1.14 4.76
C ILE A 114 -5.94 2.22 4.38
N PHE A 115 -6.30 3.00 3.37
CA PHE A 115 -5.42 4.00 2.81
C PHE A 115 -6.23 5.17 2.26
N GLY A 116 -5.54 6.24 1.91
CA GLY A 116 -6.13 7.35 1.19
C GLY A 116 -5.18 8.50 1.00
N LEU A 117 -5.75 9.66 0.70
CA LEU A 117 -5.04 10.93 0.64
C LEU A 117 -5.48 11.81 1.80
N ALA A 118 -4.62 12.73 2.22
CA ALA A 118 -4.94 13.75 3.20
C ALA A 118 -4.21 15.06 2.91
N THR A 119 -4.82 16.16 3.30
CA THR A 119 -4.18 17.48 3.41
C THR A 119 -4.00 17.76 4.89
N LEU A 120 -2.75 17.81 5.37
CA LEU A 120 -2.39 17.89 6.78
C LEU A 120 -1.35 18.99 7.02
N ASP A 121 -1.29 19.51 8.24
CA ASP A 121 -0.10 20.23 8.70
C ASP A 121 1.03 19.24 9.04
N GLU A 122 2.28 19.71 9.04
CA GLU A 122 3.49 18.88 9.23
C GLU A 122 3.52 18.03 10.51
N SER A 123 2.69 18.36 11.50
CA SER A 123 2.65 17.69 12.80
C SER A 123 1.36 16.93 13.09
N ASP A 124 0.44 16.87 12.13
CA ASP A 124 -0.82 16.16 12.32
C ASP A 124 -0.62 14.65 12.16
N ARG A 125 -1.49 13.89 12.82
CA ARG A 125 -1.50 12.42 12.75
C ARG A 125 -2.86 11.93 12.29
N ILE A 126 -2.87 10.85 11.52
CA ILE A 126 -4.08 10.11 11.18
C ILE A 126 -4.12 8.86 12.05
N ILE A 127 -5.18 8.71 12.83
CA ILE A 127 -5.43 7.52 13.65
C ILE A 127 -6.59 6.74 13.04
N ILE A 128 -6.37 5.44 12.84
CA ILE A 128 -7.38 4.50 12.35
C ILE A 128 -7.55 3.40 13.38
N ASN A 129 -8.75 3.25 13.93
CA ASN A 129 -9.03 2.26 15.00
C ASN A 129 -8.09 2.33 16.21
N GLY A 130 -7.56 3.51 16.52
CA GLY A 130 -6.63 3.71 17.66
C GLY A 130 -5.16 3.49 17.33
N GLU A 131 -4.81 3.19 16.08
CA GLU A 131 -3.44 3.01 15.62
C GLU A 131 -3.03 4.14 14.66
N ASP A 132 -1.78 4.61 14.76
CA ASP A 132 -1.24 5.65 13.88
C ASP A 132 -1.04 5.09 12.47
N ALA A 133 -1.60 5.78 11.46
CA ALA A 133 -1.33 5.48 10.07
C ALA A 133 0.04 6.00 9.64
N ALA A 134 0.70 5.28 8.74
CA ALA A 134 1.90 5.78 8.07
C ALA A 134 1.53 6.94 7.15
N LEU A 135 2.24 8.06 7.27
CA LEU A 135 2.09 9.24 6.41
C LEU A 135 3.29 9.35 5.47
N ILE A 136 3.01 9.52 4.18
CA ILE A 136 4.01 9.66 3.11
C ILE A 136 3.82 11.04 2.47
N PRO A 137 4.73 12.00 2.70
CA PRO A 137 4.59 13.37 2.20
C PRO A 137 4.71 13.41 0.67
N LEU A 138 3.73 13.97 -0.02
CA LEU A 138 3.70 13.97 -1.48
C LEU A 138 4.61 15.05 -2.08
N GLY A 139 4.67 16.23 -1.45
CA GLY A 139 5.50 17.35 -1.89
C GLY A 139 7.02 17.09 -1.84
N ALA A 140 7.47 16.00 -1.19
CA ALA A 140 8.86 15.56 -1.23
C ALA A 140 9.21 14.79 -2.51
N HIS A 141 8.20 14.31 -3.24
CA HIS A 141 8.36 13.40 -4.38
C HIS A 141 7.74 13.94 -5.68
N LEU A 142 6.83 14.91 -5.58
CA LEU A 142 6.17 15.55 -6.70
C LEU A 142 6.56 17.02 -6.73
N GLU A 143 6.98 17.51 -7.90
CA GLU A 143 7.37 18.90 -8.12
C GLU A 143 6.18 19.87 -8.19
N GLU A 144 4.96 19.34 -8.12
CA GLU A 144 3.72 20.12 -8.23
C GLU A 144 3.42 20.87 -6.92
N GLU A 145 3.18 22.19 -7.01
CA GLU A 145 2.72 23.00 -5.87
C GLU A 145 1.47 22.41 -5.21
N GLU A 146 0.60 21.76 -5.99
CA GLU A 146 -0.61 21.08 -5.51
C GLU A 146 -0.33 19.91 -4.54
N ALA A 147 0.91 19.40 -4.48
CA ALA A 147 1.31 18.30 -3.60
C ALA A 147 1.82 18.79 -2.22
N LYS A 148 2.05 20.10 -2.04
CA LYS A 148 2.49 20.66 -0.76
C LYS A 148 1.41 20.50 0.31
N GLY A 149 1.80 20.05 1.50
CA GLY A 149 0.88 19.76 2.60
C GLY A 149 -0.04 18.57 2.37
N LYS A 150 0.15 17.80 1.28
CA LYS A 150 -0.62 16.59 1.01
C LYS A 150 0.21 15.34 1.32
N TYR A 151 -0.49 14.31 1.77
CA TYR A 151 0.07 13.04 2.20
C TYR A 151 -0.73 11.90 1.58
N ALA A 152 -0.04 10.85 1.13
CA ALA A 152 -0.64 9.53 1.07
C ALA A 152 -0.56 8.92 2.47
N TRP A 153 -1.61 8.22 2.88
CA TRP A 153 -1.61 7.53 4.17
C TRP A 153 -2.04 6.09 4.02
N ALA A 154 -1.49 5.21 4.86
CA ALA A 154 -1.86 3.81 4.91
C ALA A 154 -1.70 3.23 6.30
N ILE A 155 -2.54 2.26 6.62
CA ILE A 155 -2.38 1.37 7.74
C ILE A 155 -2.67 -0.06 7.30
N VAL A 156 -1.93 -1.01 7.87
CA VAL A 156 -2.10 -2.44 7.63
C VAL A 156 -2.49 -3.10 8.96
N PHE A 157 -3.57 -3.87 8.93
CA PHE A 157 -4.03 -4.65 10.06
C PHE A 157 -3.73 -6.14 9.87
N ASP A 158 -3.41 -6.81 10.97
CA ASP A 158 -3.24 -8.27 11.01
C ASP A 158 -4.52 -9.02 10.61
N LYS A 159 -5.68 -8.41 10.87
CA LYS A 159 -7.00 -8.99 10.60
C LYS A 159 -7.82 -8.11 9.69
N ARG A 160 -8.74 -8.73 8.95
CA ARG A 160 -9.71 -8.03 8.11
C ARG A 160 -10.57 -7.11 8.98
N GLN A 161 -10.69 -5.86 8.56
CA GLN A 161 -11.55 -4.85 9.16
C GLN A 161 -12.91 -4.84 8.46
N GLN A 162 -13.99 -4.86 9.22
CA GLN A 162 -15.36 -4.70 8.70
C GLN A 162 -15.82 -3.25 8.71
N SER A 163 -15.26 -2.47 9.61
CA SER A 163 -15.45 -1.03 9.74
C SER A 163 -14.16 -0.44 10.31
N TYR A 164 -14.05 0.87 10.23
CA TYR A 164 -12.94 1.57 10.82
C TYR A 164 -13.43 2.93 11.30
N LYS A 165 -12.79 3.45 12.35
CA LYS A 165 -12.98 4.81 12.82
C LYS A 165 -11.78 5.63 12.41
N LYS A 166 -12.01 6.78 11.77
CA LYS A 166 -10.94 7.67 11.32
C LYS A 166 -10.89 8.94 12.17
N GLU A 167 -9.69 9.33 12.57
CA GLU A 167 -9.45 10.52 13.37
C GLU A 167 -8.21 11.28 12.85
N ILE A 168 -8.27 12.61 12.83
CA ILE A 168 -7.08 13.47 12.68
C ILE A 168 -6.79 14.11 14.03
N ILE A 169 -5.54 14.01 14.47
CA ILE A 169 -5.03 14.59 15.71
C ILE A 169 -3.99 15.66 15.37
N ASP A 170 -4.13 16.88 15.91
CA ASP A 170 -3.15 17.95 15.75
C ASP A 170 -1.91 17.75 16.63
N LYS A 171 -0.94 18.65 16.46
CA LYS A 171 0.29 18.73 17.28
C LYS A 171 0.05 18.91 18.78
N ASP A 172 -1.10 19.44 19.18
CA ASP A 172 -1.50 19.67 20.58
C ASP A 172 -2.28 18.46 21.14
N ASN A 173 -2.30 17.34 20.42
CA ASN A 173 -3.07 16.13 20.71
C ASN A 173 -4.59 16.33 20.77
N ARG A 174 -5.10 17.32 20.03
CA ARG A 174 -6.53 17.57 19.91
C ARG A 174 -7.08 16.92 18.66
N LYS A 175 -8.26 16.35 18.80
CA LYS A 175 -8.99 15.78 17.68
C LYS A 175 -9.60 16.89 16.82
N ILE A 176 -9.25 16.91 15.54
CA ILE A 176 -9.72 17.93 14.58
C ILE A 176 -10.86 17.41 13.73
N VAL A 177 -10.80 16.14 13.32
CA VAL A 177 -11.83 15.51 12.48
C VAL A 177 -12.12 14.10 13.00
N GLU A 178 -13.40 13.72 12.96
CA GLU A 178 -13.88 12.38 13.27
C GLU A 178 -14.85 11.94 12.17
N SER A 179 -14.58 10.79 11.55
CA SER A 179 -15.53 10.12 10.66
C SER A 179 -15.71 8.67 11.08
N PRO A 180 -16.94 8.14 11.02
CA PRO A 180 -17.17 6.70 11.01
C PRO A 180 -16.65 6.06 9.72
#